data_AF-A0A963DGA1-F1
#
_entry.id   AF-A0A963DGA1-F1
#
_cell.length_a   1.000
_cell.length_b   1.000
_cell.length_c   1.000
_cell.angle_alpha   90.00
_cell.angle_beta   90.00
_cell.angle_gamma   90.00
#
_symmetry.space_group_name_H-M   'P 1'
#
loop_
_entity.id
_entity.type
_entity.pdbx_description
1 polymer ?
#
loop_
_entity_poly.entity_id
_entity_poly.type
_entity_poly.pdbx_seq_one_letter_code
_entity_poly.pdbx_strand_id
1 'polypeptide(L)'
;MALRARPDLVAVLLAGISLMVSPTVSADVFCCDDASGRQVCADVLPTQCYGSAYRVLNPQGLVIREVEAPLTREQREARRRADRERRIEQDRLRSIRLKERALLETYRSVEDIDAIEARAVDDVEQDLAKARRFKERLLEEQQELHQEREFYKEAEVPSELAKALNDNELEIIAQESVIDSKLRLIDAIRERYAADRTAYQEILDRREALFRR
;
A
#
# COMPACT_ATOMS: atom_id res chain seq x y z
N MET A 1 -42.13 -15.68 90.89
CA MET A 1 -41.33 -16.39 91.91
C MET A 1 -40.06 -16.89 91.24
N ALA A 2 -38.96 -16.14 91.30
CA ALA A 2 -37.65 -16.57 90.78
C ALA A 2 -36.65 -16.50 91.94
N LEU A 3 -36.21 -17.66 92.40
CA LEU A 3 -35.22 -17.84 93.44
C LEU A 3 -33.88 -18.20 92.79
N ARG A 4 -32.86 -17.42 93.17
CA ARG A 4 -31.47 -17.81 93.50
C ARG A 4 -30.70 -18.71 92.52
N ALA A 5 -29.53 -18.23 92.11
CA ALA A 5 -28.25 -18.69 92.69
C ALA A 5 -27.13 -17.69 92.36
N ARG A 6 -26.18 -17.58 93.30
CA ARG A 6 -25.10 -16.59 93.38
C ARG A 6 -23.81 -17.11 92.72
N PRO A 7 -22.83 -16.22 92.48
CA PRO A 7 -21.68 -16.41 91.59
C PRO A 7 -20.47 -16.95 92.36
N ASP A 8 -19.53 -17.58 91.65
CA ASP A 8 -18.18 -17.77 92.16
C ASP A 8 -17.14 -17.25 91.16
N LEU A 9 -16.39 -16.28 91.66
CA LEU A 9 -15.21 -15.65 91.10
C LEU A 9 -14.07 -16.68 91.04
N VAL A 10 -13.43 -16.81 89.86
CA VAL A 10 -12.03 -17.25 89.78
C VAL A 10 -11.33 -16.34 88.78
N ALA A 11 -10.55 -15.41 89.31
CA ALA A 11 -9.64 -14.56 88.56
C ALA A 11 -8.33 -15.33 88.32
N VAL A 12 -7.96 -15.54 87.05
CA VAL A 12 -6.63 -16.01 86.65
C VAL A 12 -6.02 -14.97 85.70
N LEU A 13 -4.99 -14.29 86.20
CA LEU A 13 -4.05 -13.47 85.44
C LEU A 13 -3.22 -14.37 84.52
N LEU A 14 -3.24 -14.14 83.21
CA LEU A 14 -2.23 -14.68 82.28
C LEU A 14 -1.85 -13.63 81.22
N ALA A 15 -0.54 -13.44 81.15
CA ALA A 15 0.21 -12.48 80.35
C ALA A 15 -0.11 -12.51 78.85
N GLY A 16 -0.09 -11.33 78.24
CA GLY A 16 -0.24 -11.15 76.80
C GLY A 16 0.94 -11.71 76.01
N ILE A 17 0.63 -12.49 74.98
CA ILE A 17 1.55 -12.88 73.92
C ILE A 17 0.98 -12.28 72.62
N SER A 18 1.62 -11.22 72.14
CA SER A 18 1.34 -10.65 70.82
C SER A 18 1.99 -11.55 69.76
N LEU A 19 1.19 -12.37 69.07
CA LEU A 19 1.64 -13.10 67.89
C LEU A 19 1.77 -12.12 66.72
N MET A 20 3.00 -11.78 66.35
CA MET A 20 3.31 -11.16 65.07
C MET A 20 3.11 -12.22 63.97
N VAL A 21 1.98 -12.17 63.27
CA VAL A 21 1.77 -12.93 62.03
C VAL A 21 2.47 -12.18 60.91
N SER A 22 3.64 -12.68 60.49
CA SER A 22 4.26 -12.25 59.24
C SER A 22 3.45 -12.80 58.06
N PRO A 23 3.12 -11.98 57.04
CA PRO A 23 2.51 -12.51 55.83
C PRO A 23 3.51 -13.42 55.12
N THR A 24 3.14 -14.69 54.93
CA THR A 24 3.86 -15.59 54.03
C THR A 24 3.67 -15.07 52.61
N VAL A 25 4.70 -14.47 52.02
CA VAL A 25 4.75 -14.22 50.58
C VAL A 25 4.84 -15.60 49.92
N SER A 26 3.70 -16.12 49.45
CA SER A 26 3.67 -17.34 48.67
C SER A 26 4.12 -17.03 47.24
N ALA A 27 5.31 -17.51 46.87
CA ALA A 27 5.92 -17.25 45.58
C ALA A 27 5.40 -18.21 44.50
N ASP A 28 5.28 -17.72 43.27
CA ASP A 28 4.98 -18.55 42.10
C ASP A 28 6.17 -19.46 41.77
N VAL A 29 5.89 -20.70 41.34
CA VAL A 29 6.90 -21.72 41.03
C VAL A 29 6.99 -21.91 39.52
N PHE A 30 8.20 -21.87 38.98
CA PHE A 30 8.48 -22.04 37.54
C PHE A 30 8.97 -23.46 37.27
N CYS A 31 8.32 -24.18 36.36
CA CYS A 31 8.67 -25.56 36.00
C CYS A 31 8.87 -25.75 34.49
N CYS A 32 9.88 -26.51 34.08
CA CYS A 32 10.06 -26.99 32.70
C CYS A 32 10.56 -28.44 32.70
N ASP A 33 10.63 -29.05 31.52
CA ASP A 33 11.33 -30.32 31.33
C ASP A 33 12.78 -30.06 30.87
N ASP A 34 13.75 -30.68 31.55
CA ASP A 34 15.17 -30.63 31.17
C ASP A 34 15.44 -31.43 29.88
N ALA A 35 16.66 -31.35 29.33
CA ALA A 35 17.04 -32.08 28.13
C ALA A 35 16.94 -33.63 28.27
N SER A 36 16.81 -34.14 29.50
CA SER A 36 16.63 -35.57 29.80
C SER A 36 15.15 -35.94 30.01
N GLY A 37 14.23 -34.98 29.84
CA GLY A 37 12.79 -35.16 30.06
C GLY A 37 12.36 -35.16 31.52
N ARG A 38 13.21 -34.68 32.45
CA ARG A 38 12.86 -34.57 33.88
C ARG A 38 12.34 -33.18 34.20
N GLN A 39 11.26 -33.12 34.96
CA GLN A 39 10.68 -31.87 35.41
C GLN A 39 11.59 -31.19 36.46
N VAL A 40 11.97 -29.94 36.19
CA VAL A 40 12.75 -29.08 37.09
C VAL A 40 11.88 -27.89 37.46
N CYS A 41 11.72 -27.64 38.77
CA CYS A 41 10.91 -26.56 39.31
C CYS A 41 11.70 -25.72 40.31
N ALA A 42 11.54 -24.40 40.30
CA ALA A 42 12.10 -23.51 41.32
C ALA A 42 11.32 -22.19 41.45
N ASP A 43 11.53 -21.47 42.54
CA ASP A 43 10.90 -20.16 42.81
C ASP A 43 11.39 -19.05 41.87
N VAL A 44 12.49 -19.30 41.15
CA VAL A 44 13.04 -18.47 40.07
C VAL A 44 13.27 -19.37 38.86
N LEU A 45 13.03 -18.87 37.64
CA LEU A 45 13.16 -19.66 36.41
C LEU A 45 14.53 -20.38 36.35
N PRO A 46 14.57 -21.73 36.41
CA PRO A 46 15.81 -22.48 36.36
C PRO A 46 16.57 -22.22 35.06
N THR A 47 17.90 -22.21 35.12
CA THR A 47 18.73 -22.02 33.92
C THR A 47 18.55 -23.13 32.88
N GLN A 48 18.17 -24.34 33.32
CA GLN A 48 17.84 -25.46 32.44
C GLN A 48 16.57 -25.20 31.61
N CYS A 49 15.72 -24.26 32.04
CA CYS A 49 14.50 -23.89 31.34
C CYS A 49 14.70 -22.80 30.28
N TYR A 50 15.92 -22.24 30.16
CA TYR A 50 16.18 -21.17 29.21
C TYR A 50 16.09 -21.70 27.77
N GLY A 51 15.17 -21.14 26.98
CA GLY A 51 14.94 -21.56 25.60
C GLY A 51 13.98 -22.75 25.44
N SER A 52 13.41 -23.27 26.53
CA SER A 52 12.39 -24.31 26.54
C SER A 52 11.01 -23.72 26.89
N ALA A 53 9.95 -24.49 26.64
CA ALA A 53 8.65 -24.17 27.20
C ALA A 53 8.68 -24.36 28.73
N TYR A 54 8.00 -23.49 29.47
CA TYR A 54 7.88 -23.60 30.92
C TYR A 54 6.50 -23.17 31.41
N ARG A 55 6.11 -23.68 32.56
CA ARG A 55 4.83 -23.41 33.22
C ARG A 55 5.10 -22.66 34.53
N VAL A 56 4.22 -21.73 34.87
CA VAL A 56 4.19 -21.03 36.14
C VAL A 56 3.02 -21.59 36.94
N LEU A 57 3.32 -22.09 38.13
CA LEU A 57 2.37 -22.68 39.05
C LEU A 57 2.16 -21.71 40.21
N ASN A 58 0.91 -21.60 40.65
CA ASN A 58 0.61 -20.90 41.88
C ASN A 58 1.07 -21.72 43.11
N PRO A 59 1.01 -21.14 44.32
CA PRO A 59 1.39 -21.84 45.54
C PRO A 59 0.57 -23.11 45.87
N GLN A 60 -0.57 -23.29 45.20
CA GLN A 60 -1.45 -24.46 45.33
C GLN A 60 -1.12 -25.55 44.29
N GLY A 61 -0.07 -25.36 43.47
CA GLY A 61 0.37 -26.30 42.43
C GLY A 61 -0.46 -26.25 41.14
N LEU A 62 -1.28 -25.22 40.95
CA LEU A 62 -2.10 -25.05 39.76
C LEU A 62 -1.36 -24.20 38.71
N VAL A 63 -1.34 -24.65 37.44
CA VAL A 63 -0.75 -23.89 36.34
C VAL A 63 -1.57 -22.62 36.09
N ILE A 64 -0.95 -21.47 36.31
CA ILE A 64 -1.55 -20.15 36.07
C ILE A 64 -1.06 -19.49 34.79
N ARG A 65 0.08 -19.95 34.25
CA ARG A 65 0.62 -19.47 32.98
C ARG A 65 1.49 -20.55 32.33
N GLU A 66 1.37 -20.70 31.02
CA GLU A 66 2.24 -21.55 30.21
C GLU A 66 2.94 -20.68 29.17
N VAL A 67 4.25 -20.84 29.04
CA VAL A 67 5.11 -20.08 28.13
C VAL A 67 5.74 -21.08 27.18
N GLU A 68 5.45 -20.93 25.89
CA GLU A 68 6.01 -21.76 24.84
C GLU A 68 7.52 -21.51 24.64
N ALA A 69 8.22 -22.49 24.09
CA ALA A 69 9.62 -22.33 23.72
C ALA A 69 9.78 -21.21 22.68
N PRO A 70 10.87 -20.42 22.73
CA PRO A 70 11.17 -19.47 21.68
C PRO A 70 11.21 -20.14 20.31
N LEU A 71 10.56 -19.54 19.32
CA LEU A 71 10.51 -20.05 17.95
C LEU A 71 11.93 -20.35 17.41
N THR A 72 12.07 -21.50 16.76
CA THR A 72 13.33 -21.84 16.07
C THR A 72 13.66 -20.79 15.02
N ARG A 73 14.93 -20.72 14.59
CA ARG A 73 15.34 -19.80 13.52
C ARG A 73 14.47 -19.98 12.26
N GLU A 74 14.22 -21.22 11.87
CA GLU A 74 13.40 -21.55 10.72
C GLU A 74 11.94 -21.11 10.90
N GLN A 75 11.32 -21.39 12.05
CA GLN A 75 9.95 -20.95 12.34
C GLN A 75 9.82 -19.42 12.36
N ARG A 76 10.83 -18.70 12.87
CA ARG A 76 10.89 -17.23 12.82
C ARG A 76 11.01 -16.73 11.39
N GLU A 77 11.84 -17.36 10.57
CA GLU A 77 11.99 -17.00 9.16
C GLU A 77 10.71 -17.28 8.34
N ALA A 78 10.03 -18.40 8.59
CA ALA A 78 8.75 -18.73 7.96
C ALA A 78 7.65 -17.73 8.36
N ARG A 79 7.52 -17.40 9.65
CA ARG A 79 6.58 -16.36 10.11
C ARG A 79 6.87 -15.01 9.45
N ARG A 80 8.14 -14.60 9.37
CA ARG A 80 8.54 -13.37 8.68
C ARG A 80 8.19 -13.36 7.20
N ARG A 81 8.30 -14.50 6.49
CA ARG A 81 7.88 -14.63 5.09
C ARG A 81 6.37 -14.44 4.95
N ALA A 82 5.59 -15.18 5.73
CA ALA A 82 4.13 -15.07 5.73
C ALA A 82 3.65 -13.65 6.10
N ASP A 83 4.31 -12.99 7.07
CA ASP A 83 4.00 -11.60 7.43
C ASP A 83 4.29 -10.62 6.28
N ARG A 84 5.39 -10.83 5.54
CA ARG A 84 5.71 -10.00 4.36
C ARG A 84 4.68 -10.20 3.25
N GLU A 85 4.33 -11.44 2.93
CA GLU A 85 3.32 -11.75 1.92
C GLU A 85 1.95 -11.14 2.28
N ARG A 86 1.53 -11.26 3.54
CA ARG A 86 0.29 -10.63 4.03
C ARG A 86 0.33 -9.12 3.90
N ARG A 87 1.47 -8.48 4.21
CA ARG A 87 1.63 -7.02 4.06
C ARG A 87 1.55 -6.60 2.60
N ILE A 88 2.23 -7.32 1.70
CA ILE A 88 2.19 -7.05 0.25
C ILE A 88 0.75 -7.12 -0.26
N GLU A 89 -0.02 -8.15 0.12
CA GLU A 89 -1.41 -8.26 -0.33
C GLU A 89 -2.30 -7.17 0.29
N GLN A 90 -2.11 -6.83 1.56
CA GLN A 90 -2.85 -5.73 2.19
C GLN A 90 -2.56 -4.38 1.51
N ASP A 91 -1.31 -4.11 1.18
CA ASP A 91 -0.90 -2.91 0.47
C ASP A 91 -1.45 -2.89 -0.96
N ARG A 92 -1.49 -4.05 -1.65
CA ARG A 92 -2.13 -4.20 -2.97
C ARG A 92 -3.62 -3.86 -2.90
N LEU A 93 -4.36 -4.45 -1.96
CA LEU A 93 -5.79 -4.20 -1.78
C LEU A 93 -6.07 -2.74 -1.38
N ARG A 94 -5.21 -2.15 -0.53
CA ARG A 94 -5.31 -0.73 -0.18
C ARG A 94 -5.11 0.15 -1.41
N SER A 95 -4.08 -0.13 -2.22
CA SER A 95 -3.80 0.60 -3.46
C SER A 95 -4.97 0.53 -4.44
N ILE A 96 -5.55 -0.67 -4.64
CA ILE A 96 -6.75 -0.86 -5.47
C ILE A 96 -7.91 0.02 -4.96
N ARG A 97 -8.25 -0.05 -3.67
CA ARG A 97 -9.34 0.76 -3.10
C ARG A 97 -9.12 2.26 -3.21
N LEU A 98 -7.87 2.71 -3.08
CA LEU A 98 -7.52 4.13 -3.25
C LEU A 98 -7.73 4.56 -4.70
N LYS A 99 -7.29 3.75 -5.67
CA LYS A 99 -7.51 4.02 -7.10
C LYS A 99 -8.99 4.03 -7.46
N GLU A 100 -9.76 3.04 -7.01
CA GLU A 100 -11.20 2.97 -7.24
C GLU A 100 -11.92 4.19 -6.64
N ARG A 101 -11.54 4.61 -5.42
CA ARG A 101 -12.09 5.82 -4.80
C ARG A 101 -11.76 7.07 -5.61
N ALA A 102 -10.49 7.24 -5.99
CA ALA A 102 -10.06 8.39 -6.78
C ALA A 102 -10.84 8.47 -8.11
N LEU A 103 -11.09 7.32 -8.75
CA LEU A 103 -11.84 7.26 -10.01
C LEU A 103 -13.30 7.74 -9.83
N LEU A 104 -13.97 7.28 -8.78
CA LEU A 104 -15.35 7.70 -8.44
C LEU A 104 -15.44 9.15 -7.93
N GLU A 105 -14.36 9.69 -7.36
CA GLU A 105 -14.29 11.10 -6.95
C GLU A 105 -14.03 12.03 -8.14
N THR A 106 -13.29 11.53 -9.15
CA THR A 106 -12.94 12.29 -10.35
C THR A 106 -14.12 12.38 -11.32
N TYR A 107 -14.84 11.28 -11.52
CA TYR A 107 -15.89 11.18 -12.52
C TYR A 107 -17.25 10.90 -11.91
N ARG A 108 -18.30 11.52 -12.45
CA ARG A 108 -19.68 11.38 -11.96
C ARG A 108 -20.43 10.22 -12.62
N SER A 109 -20.09 9.93 -13.86
CA SER A 109 -20.67 8.85 -14.66
C SER A 109 -19.75 8.47 -15.81
N VAL A 110 -20.10 7.42 -16.56
CA VAL A 110 -19.35 7.04 -17.77
C VAL A 110 -19.42 8.14 -18.83
N GLU A 111 -20.58 8.80 -18.96
CA GLU A 111 -20.77 9.92 -19.89
C GLU A 111 -19.93 11.15 -19.50
N ASP A 112 -19.66 11.35 -18.21
CA ASP A 112 -18.75 12.40 -17.73
C ASP A 112 -17.30 12.11 -18.16
N ILE A 113 -16.88 10.84 -18.13
CA ILE A 113 -15.58 10.39 -18.66
C ILE A 113 -15.50 10.71 -20.16
N ASP A 114 -16.52 10.35 -20.93
CA ASP A 114 -16.57 10.61 -22.38
C ASP A 114 -16.54 12.10 -22.70
N ALA A 115 -17.26 12.93 -21.95
CA ALA A 115 -17.28 14.37 -22.14
C ALA A 115 -15.92 15.01 -21.83
N ILE A 116 -15.19 14.50 -20.84
CA ILE A 116 -13.84 14.97 -20.51
C ILE A 116 -12.83 14.50 -21.56
N GLU A 117 -12.92 13.24 -22.01
CA GLU A 117 -12.09 12.73 -23.11
C GLU A 117 -12.26 13.59 -24.36
N ALA A 118 -13.51 13.86 -24.77
CA ALA A 118 -13.82 14.63 -25.97
C ALA A 118 -13.18 16.02 -25.92
N ARG A 119 -13.23 16.71 -24.77
CA ARG A 119 -12.56 18.01 -24.60
C ARG A 119 -11.05 17.90 -24.66
N ALA A 120 -10.47 16.90 -23.99
CA ALA A 120 -9.02 16.69 -23.99
C ALA A 120 -8.49 16.36 -25.39
N VAL A 121 -9.25 15.58 -26.18
CA VAL A 121 -8.93 15.29 -27.58
C VAL A 121 -9.07 16.54 -28.44
N ASP A 122 -10.17 17.30 -28.31
CA ASP A 122 -10.41 18.52 -29.09
C ASP A 122 -9.29 19.55 -28.90
N ASP A 123 -8.81 19.76 -27.66
CA ASP A 123 -7.69 20.66 -27.38
C ASP A 123 -6.42 20.27 -28.18
N VAL A 124 -6.12 18.97 -28.27
CA VAL A 124 -4.96 18.47 -29.03
C VAL A 124 -5.22 18.49 -30.52
N GLU A 125 -6.45 18.24 -30.97
CA GLU A 125 -6.85 18.30 -32.38
C GLU A 125 -6.77 19.73 -32.93
N GLN A 126 -7.13 20.75 -32.14
CA GLN A 126 -6.95 22.16 -32.51
C GLN A 126 -5.48 22.51 -32.72
N ASP A 127 -4.60 22.01 -31.85
CA ASP A 127 -3.15 22.19 -32.00
C ASP A 127 -2.59 21.42 -33.20
N LEU A 128 -3.07 20.19 -33.43
CA LEU A 128 -2.74 19.40 -34.61
C LEU A 128 -3.16 20.12 -35.89
N ALA A 129 -4.34 20.76 -35.91
CA ALA A 129 -4.81 21.54 -37.05
C ALA A 129 -3.90 22.74 -37.34
N LYS A 130 -3.46 23.47 -36.31
CA LYS A 130 -2.46 24.55 -36.46
C LYS A 130 -1.15 24.00 -37.02
N ALA A 131 -0.71 22.86 -36.50
CA ALA A 131 0.52 22.21 -36.93
C ALA A 131 0.47 21.78 -38.41
N ARG A 132 -0.67 21.24 -38.87
CA ARG A 132 -0.90 20.88 -40.26
C ARG A 132 -0.92 22.10 -41.18
N ARG A 133 -1.65 23.16 -40.80
CA ARG A 133 -1.66 24.41 -41.56
C ARG A 133 -0.27 25.03 -41.68
N PHE A 134 0.57 24.91 -40.65
CA PHE A 134 1.94 25.40 -40.74
C PHE A 134 2.76 24.59 -41.74
N LYS A 135 2.66 23.26 -41.70
CA LYS A 135 3.29 22.38 -42.71
C LYS A 135 2.81 22.69 -44.13
N GLU A 136 1.52 22.90 -44.33
CA GLU A 136 0.95 23.28 -45.64
C GLU A 136 1.60 24.55 -46.19
N ARG A 137 1.76 25.59 -45.36
CA ARG A 137 2.49 26.81 -45.77
C ARG A 137 3.95 26.55 -46.13
N LEU A 138 4.64 25.68 -45.39
CA LEU A 138 6.03 25.33 -45.71
C LEU A 138 6.13 24.57 -47.03
N LEU A 139 5.15 23.72 -47.36
CA LEU A 139 5.09 23.01 -48.64
C LEU A 139 4.82 23.95 -49.82
N GLU A 140 3.97 24.96 -49.63
CA GLU A 140 3.76 26.03 -50.61
C GLU A 140 5.07 26.81 -50.86
N GLU A 141 5.76 27.22 -49.79
CA GLU A 141 7.06 27.88 -49.87
C GLU A 141 8.13 26.99 -50.54
N GLN A 142 8.15 25.68 -50.22
CA GLN A 142 9.03 24.72 -50.85
C GLN A 142 8.83 24.68 -52.37
N GLN A 143 7.56 24.70 -52.80
CA GLN A 143 7.21 24.69 -54.21
C GLN A 143 7.68 25.97 -54.92
N GLU A 144 7.56 27.14 -54.28
CA GLU A 144 8.07 28.41 -54.81
C GLU A 144 9.60 28.40 -54.94
N LEU A 145 10.31 27.96 -53.89
CA LEU A 145 11.78 27.83 -53.91
C LEU A 145 12.25 26.84 -54.99
N HIS A 146 11.54 25.74 -55.20
CA HIS A 146 11.83 24.82 -56.29
C HIS A 146 11.61 25.44 -57.66
N GLN A 147 10.55 26.22 -57.86
CA GLN A 147 10.31 26.94 -59.13
C GLN A 147 11.42 27.96 -59.41
N GLU A 148 11.87 28.70 -58.40
CA GLU A 148 13.00 29.63 -58.52
C GLU A 148 14.28 28.87 -58.91
N ARG A 149 14.54 27.71 -58.28
CA ARG A 149 15.69 26.86 -58.60
C ARG A 149 15.68 26.40 -60.07
N GLU A 150 14.52 26.10 -60.65
CA GLU A 150 14.43 25.70 -62.07
C GLU A 150 14.90 26.80 -63.03
N PHE A 151 14.86 28.08 -62.64
CA PHE A 151 15.40 29.17 -63.45
C PHE A 151 16.93 29.06 -63.62
N TYR A 152 17.62 28.44 -62.67
CA TYR A 152 19.07 28.30 -62.69
C TYR A 152 19.57 27.12 -63.52
N LYS A 153 18.72 26.17 -63.96
CA LYS A 153 19.08 25.04 -64.84
C LYS A 153 20.46 24.41 -64.58
N GLU A 154 21.49 24.81 -65.34
CA GLU A 154 22.89 24.35 -65.27
C GLU A 154 23.84 25.35 -64.61
N ALA A 155 23.37 26.57 -64.32
CA ALA A 155 24.12 27.57 -63.57
C ALA A 155 24.19 27.20 -62.09
N GLU A 156 25.25 27.66 -61.42
CA GLU A 156 25.43 27.45 -59.99
C GLU A 156 24.28 28.12 -59.22
N VAL A 157 23.58 27.32 -58.41
CA VAL A 157 22.46 27.81 -57.58
C VAL A 157 23.00 28.82 -56.55
N PRO A 158 22.39 30.00 -56.40
CA PRO A 158 22.82 30.97 -55.39
C PRO A 158 22.84 30.34 -53.99
N SER A 159 23.87 30.65 -53.20
CA SER A 159 24.04 30.08 -51.85
C SER A 159 22.86 30.39 -50.93
N GLU A 160 22.22 31.56 -51.11
CA GLU A 160 21.01 31.94 -50.38
C GLU A 160 19.82 31.03 -50.70
N LEU A 161 19.60 30.70 -51.98
CA LEU A 161 18.53 29.80 -52.41
C LEU A 161 18.78 28.36 -51.95
N ALA A 162 20.02 27.88 -52.03
CA ALA A 162 20.39 26.56 -51.51
C ALA A 162 20.16 26.46 -50.00
N LYS A 163 20.48 27.53 -49.26
CA LYS A 163 20.22 27.61 -47.83
C LYS A 163 18.72 27.62 -47.53
N ALA A 164 17.93 28.44 -48.24
CA ALA A 164 16.49 28.52 -48.05
C ALA A 164 15.78 27.17 -48.28
N LEU A 165 16.17 26.43 -49.33
CA LEU A 165 15.66 25.08 -49.59
C LEU A 165 15.96 24.12 -48.42
N ASN A 166 17.20 24.13 -47.94
CA ASN A 166 17.60 23.29 -46.82
C ASN A 166 16.87 23.67 -45.52
N ASP A 167 16.77 24.97 -45.21
CA ASP A 167 16.10 25.45 -44.00
C ASP A 167 14.60 25.10 -44.03
N ASN A 168 13.93 25.27 -45.20
CA ASN A 168 12.54 24.87 -45.39
C ASN A 168 12.34 23.34 -45.23
N GLU A 169 13.23 22.52 -45.81
CA GLU A 169 13.18 21.06 -45.66
C GLU A 169 13.31 20.64 -44.19
N LEU A 170 14.26 21.22 -43.45
CA LEU A 170 14.44 20.96 -42.03
C LEU A 170 13.21 21.37 -41.21
N GLU A 171 12.57 22.51 -41.54
CA GLU A 171 11.36 22.96 -40.86
C GLU A 171 10.16 22.03 -41.15
N ILE A 172 10.02 21.52 -42.39
CA ILE A 172 9.00 20.52 -42.73
C ILE A 172 9.19 19.25 -41.89
N ILE A 173 10.42 18.74 -41.81
CA ILE A 173 10.74 17.54 -41.01
C ILE A 173 10.44 17.78 -39.52
N ALA A 174 10.82 18.95 -38.99
CA ALA A 174 10.49 19.33 -37.62
C ALA A 174 8.98 19.34 -37.39
N GLN A 175 8.23 19.89 -38.35
CA GLN A 175 6.78 19.99 -38.25
C GLN A 175 6.07 18.64 -38.39
N GLU A 176 6.60 17.70 -39.17
CA GLU A 176 6.14 16.32 -39.21
C GLU A 176 6.29 15.62 -37.86
N SER A 177 7.42 15.80 -37.18
CA SER A 177 7.66 15.26 -35.83
C SER A 177 6.65 15.81 -34.80
N VAL A 178 6.30 17.11 -34.91
CA VAL A 178 5.26 17.72 -34.07
C VAL A 178 3.91 17.06 -34.34
N ILE A 179 3.53 16.89 -35.61
CA ILE A 179 2.26 16.25 -36.02
C ILE A 179 2.18 14.82 -35.48
N ASP A 180 3.21 14.01 -35.68
CA ASP A 180 3.29 12.63 -35.21
C ASP A 180 3.19 12.55 -33.67
N SER A 181 3.86 13.45 -32.96
CA SER A 181 3.76 13.52 -31.50
C SER A 181 2.37 13.89 -31.01
N LYS A 182 1.65 14.78 -31.71
CA LYS A 182 0.26 15.14 -31.38
C LYS A 182 -0.70 13.99 -31.66
N LEU A 183 -0.51 13.24 -32.75
CA LEU A 183 -1.30 12.03 -33.05
C LEU A 183 -1.13 10.97 -31.96
N ARG A 184 0.12 10.67 -31.56
CA ARG A 184 0.38 9.76 -30.44
C ARG A 184 -0.25 10.23 -29.14
N LEU A 185 -0.27 11.54 -28.90
CA LEU A 185 -0.92 12.09 -27.70
C LEU A 185 -2.43 11.88 -27.73
N ILE A 186 -3.09 12.07 -28.88
CA ILE A 186 -4.52 11.78 -29.04
C ILE A 186 -4.80 10.31 -28.73
N ASP A 187 -3.99 9.40 -29.28
CA ASP A 187 -4.17 7.96 -29.03
C ASP A 187 -3.94 7.60 -27.56
N ALA A 188 -2.91 8.16 -26.92
CA ALA A 188 -2.64 7.96 -25.50
C ALA A 188 -3.76 8.50 -24.59
N ILE A 189 -4.36 9.64 -24.97
CA ILE A 189 -5.54 10.19 -24.28
C ILE A 189 -6.70 9.19 -24.38
N ARG A 190 -7.03 8.73 -25.59
CA ARG A 190 -8.12 7.78 -25.83
C ARG A 190 -7.91 6.47 -25.08
N GLU A 191 -6.70 5.92 -25.10
CA GLU A 191 -6.36 4.68 -24.40
C GLU A 191 -6.53 4.83 -22.88
N ARG A 192 -6.03 5.93 -22.30
CA ARG A 192 -6.20 6.22 -20.87
C ARG A 192 -7.68 6.31 -20.49
N TYR A 193 -8.48 7.08 -21.22
CA TYR A 193 -9.90 7.24 -20.91
C TYR A 193 -10.71 5.95 -21.14
N ALA A 194 -10.32 5.11 -22.10
CA ALA A 194 -10.90 3.77 -22.27
C ALA A 194 -10.61 2.85 -21.07
N ALA A 195 -9.41 2.92 -20.51
CA ALA A 195 -9.07 2.20 -19.28
C ALA A 195 -9.88 2.73 -18.08
N ASP A 196 -10.00 4.05 -17.95
CA ASP A 196 -10.81 4.69 -16.91
C ASP A 196 -12.29 4.27 -17.00
N ARG A 197 -12.89 4.28 -18.21
CA ARG A 197 -14.26 3.77 -18.44
C ARG A 197 -14.43 2.33 -17.98
N THR A 198 -13.53 1.45 -18.41
CA THR A 198 -13.60 0.02 -18.09
C THR A 198 -13.53 -0.18 -16.58
N ALA A 199 -12.58 0.46 -15.91
CA ALA A 199 -12.45 0.40 -14.47
C ALA A 199 -13.68 0.99 -13.73
N TYR A 200 -14.24 2.09 -14.23
CA TYR A 200 -15.43 2.70 -13.65
C TYR A 200 -16.63 1.76 -13.74
N GLN A 201 -16.85 1.16 -14.91
CA GLN A 201 -17.92 0.18 -15.15
C GLN A 201 -17.79 -1.02 -14.21
N GLU A 202 -16.59 -1.60 -14.08
CA GLU A 202 -16.34 -2.73 -13.17
C GLU A 202 -16.67 -2.39 -11.70
N ILE A 203 -16.42 -1.15 -11.27
CA ILE A 203 -16.78 -0.70 -9.92
C ILE A 203 -18.29 -0.62 -9.76
N LEU A 204 -19.01 -0.09 -10.76
CA LEU A 204 -20.48 -0.02 -10.74
C LEU A 204 -21.11 -1.41 -10.72
N ASP A 205 -20.67 -2.31 -11.60
CA ASP A 205 -21.19 -3.68 -11.72
C ASP A 205 -20.96 -4.45 -10.41
N ARG A 206 -19.78 -4.29 -9.81
CA ARG A 206 -19.47 -4.92 -8.51
C ARG A 206 -20.36 -4.40 -7.39
N ARG A 207 -20.64 -3.10 -7.36
CA ARG A 207 -21.56 -2.50 -6.38
C ARG A 207 -22.98 -3.02 -6.56
N GLU A 208 -23.46 -3.05 -7.79
CA GLU A 208 -24.80 -3.55 -8.09
C GLU A 208 -24.95 -5.03 -7.70
N ALA A 209 -23.94 -5.86 -7.98
CA ALA A 209 -23.92 -7.26 -7.58
C ALA A 209 -23.93 -7.46 -6.06
N LEU A 210 -23.34 -6.53 -5.29
CA LEU A 210 -23.42 -6.54 -3.82
C LEU A 210 -24.81 -6.17 -3.31
N PHE A 211 -25.52 -5.25 -3.97
CA PHE A 211 -26.88 -4.85 -3.59
C PHE A 211 -27.96 -5.85 -4.01
N ARG A 212 -27.70 -6.69 -5.02
CA ARG A 212 -28.62 -7.76 -5.47
C ARG A 212 -28.59 -9.03 -4.60
N ARG A 213 -27.71 -9.11 -3.60
CA ARG A 213 -27.61 -10.24 -2.64
C ARG A 213 -28.27 -9.90 -1.32
#